data_AF-A0A943G1K0-F1
#
_entry.id   AF-A0A943G1K0-F1
#
_cell.length_a   1.000
_cell.length_b   1.000
_cell.length_c   1.000
_cell.angle_alpha   90.00
_cell.angle_beta   90.00
_cell.angle_gamma   90.00
#
_symmetry.space_group_name_H-M   'P 1'
#
loop_
_entity.id
_entity.type
_entity.pdbx_description
1 polymer ?
#
loop_
_entity_poly.entity_id
_entity_poly.type
_entity_poly.pdbx_seq_one_letter_code
_entity_poly.pdbx_strand_id
1 'polypeptide(L)'
;MFNNNDNNNKKMPEILNDNNVLKQVIFFGFYLVFFIILILLLRNGYKNNKTDTTKKNTGYNYDYNLNRVMNQNYHFTYTEKINDTTTIYDGDLIDNTMSYRKSGNISTEYYQNKEDVYVKDLNTLTWQKTENPISFSKLTNPTTLKHLITRSNYFSKIDYIGTTTKAFTYQLSSSLIYETLTGETKELDTPDDEIIVKIEKNGAIKSIELNLTNYYQSLNPEIKSYSLLLAYSKFGQIEEIANPIS
;
A
#
# COMPACT_ATOMS: atom_id res chain seq x y z
N MET A 1 -63.30 -68.21 -21.74
CA MET A 1 -61.90 -68.42 -22.19
C MET A 1 -61.22 -67.07 -22.28
N PHE A 2 -59.91 -67.06 -22.05
CA PHE A 2 -59.18 -66.04 -21.30
C PHE A 2 -59.18 -64.60 -21.86
N ASN A 3 -59.18 -63.69 -20.90
CA ASN A 3 -59.20 -62.24 -20.97
C ASN A 3 -57.86 -61.71 -21.50
N ASN A 4 -57.90 -60.83 -22.50
CA ASN A 4 -56.76 -59.99 -22.88
C ASN A 4 -56.48 -59.01 -21.73
N ASN A 5 -55.27 -59.02 -21.19
CA ASN A 5 -54.85 -57.99 -20.26
C ASN A 5 -53.35 -57.71 -20.42
N ASP A 6 -52.99 -57.12 -21.56
CA ASP A 6 -51.71 -56.42 -21.70
C ASP A 6 -51.81 -55.09 -20.95
N ASN A 7 -51.42 -55.16 -19.67
CA ASN A 7 -51.31 -54.03 -18.76
C ASN A 7 -50.18 -53.09 -19.22
N ASN A 8 -50.48 -52.20 -20.17
CA ASN A 8 -49.60 -51.11 -20.60
C ASN A 8 -49.58 -49.96 -19.60
N ASN A 9 -49.09 -50.22 -18.38
CA ASN A 9 -48.83 -49.18 -17.39
C ASN A 9 -47.42 -49.35 -16.82
N LYS A 10 -46.40 -49.15 -17.67
CA LYS A 10 -45.04 -48.89 -17.17
C LYS A 10 -45.08 -47.59 -16.39
N LYS A 11 -44.84 -47.68 -15.08
CA LYS A 11 -44.76 -46.50 -14.21
C LYS A 11 -43.60 -45.64 -14.72
N MET A 12 -43.78 -44.31 -14.69
CA MET A 12 -42.79 -43.30 -15.10
C MET A 12 -41.33 -43.59 -14.68
N PRO A 13 -41.03 -44.19 -13.50
CA PRO A 13 -39.66 -44.55 -13.10
C PRO A 13 -38.97 -45.59 -14.01
N GLU A 14 -39.70 -46.53 -14.63
CA GLU A 14 -39.12 -47.57 -15.49
C GLU A 14 -38.70 -47.02 -16.86
N ILE A 15 -39.48 -46.08 -17.42
CA ILE A 15 -39.18 -45.44 -18.72
C ILE A 15 -37.92 -44.57 -18.64
N LEU A 16 -37.69 -43.97 -17.47
CA LEU A 16 -36.51 -43.17 -17.17
C LEU A 16 -35.24 -44.01 -16.98
N ASN A 17 -35.35 -45.31 -16.66
CA ASN A 17 -34.18 -46.13 -16.35
C ASN A 17 -33.51 -46.77 -17.59
N ASP A 18 -34.30 -47.12 -18.61
CA ASP A 18 -33.81 -47.89 -19.77
C ASP A 18 -33.32 -47.02 -20.94
N ASN A 19 -33.57 -45.71 -20.91
CA ASN A 19 -33.28 -44.83 -22.04
C ASN A 19 -32.15 -43.83 -21.73
N ASN A 20 -30.92 -44.22 -22.07
CA ASN A 20 -29.71 -43.42 -21.83
C ASN A 20 -29.77 -42.03 -22.49
N VAL A 21 -30.45 -41.90 -23.64
CA VAL A 21 -30.64 -40.62 -24.32
C VAL A 21 -31.56 -39.70 -23.51
N LEU A 22 -32.66 -40.25 -22.97
CA LEU A 22 -33.58 -39.48 -22.13
C LEU A 22 -32.92 -39.02 -20.81
N LYS A 23 -32.10 -39.88 -20.18
CA LYS A 23 -31.29 -39.50 -19.01
C LYS A 23 -30.33 -38.36 -19.33
N GLN A 24 -29.65 -38.40 -20.47
CA GLN A 24 -28.73 -37.35 -20.91
C GLN A 24 -29.45 -36.03 -21.19
N VAL A 25 -30.62 -36.06 -21.83
CA VAL A 25 -31.44 -34.86 -22.09
C VAL A 25 -31.93 -34.23 -20.78
N ILE A 26 -32.33 -35.04 -19.80
CA ILE A 26 -32.74 -34.54 -18.47
C ILE A 26 -31.54 -33.97 -17.71
N PHE A 27 -30.38 -34.64 -17.75
CA PHE A 27 -29.14 -34.13 -17.18
C PHE A 27 -28.74 -32.79 -17.80
N PHE A 28 -28.83 -32.66 -19.13
CA PHE A 28 -28.53 -31.42 -19.83
C PHE A 28 -29.51 -30.31 -19.46
N GLY A 29 -30.80 -30.63 -19.37
CA GLY A 29 -31.82 -29.69 -18.89
C GLY A 29 -31.55 -29.20 -17.47
N PHE A 30 -31.11 -30.08 -16.57
CA PHE A 30 -30.72 -29.71 -15.22
C PHE A 30 -29.50 -28.78 -15.21
N TYR A 31 -28.46 -29.08 -15.98
CA TYR A 31 -27.29 -28.21 -16.11
C TYR A 31 -27.66 -26.84 -16.68
N LEU A 32 -28.53 -26.78 -17.70
CA LEU A 32 -28.97 -25.52 -18.29
C LEU A 32 -29.68 -24.64 -17.26
N VAL A 33 -30.60 -25.20 -16.48
CA VAL A 33 -31.29 -24.47 -15.40
C VAL A 33 -30.31 -24.06 -14.30
N PHE A 34 -29.38 -24.94 -13.92
CA PHE A 34 -28.32 -24.65 -12.95
C PHE A 34 -27.46 -23.46 -13.39
N PHE A 35 -27.01 -23.44 -14.65
CA PHE A 35 -26.21 -22.33 -15.19
C PHE A 35 -27.02 -21.04 -15.33
N ILE A 36 -28.31 -21.09 -15.67
CA ILE A 36 -29.17 -19.90 -15.68
C ILE A 36 -29.29 -19.30 -14.28
N ILE A 37 -29.49 -20.14 -13.25
CA ILE A 37 -29.53 -19.68 -11.85
C ILE A 37 -28.17 -19.11 -11.44
N LEU A 38 -27.07 -19.76 -11.81
CA LEU A 38 -25.71 -19.27 -11.52
C LEU A 38 -25.46 -17.89 -12.17
N ILE A 39 -25.86 -17.71 -13.44
CA ILE A 39 -25.72 -16.43 -14.16
C ILE A 39 -26.62 -15.36 -13.52
N LEU A 40 -27.83 -15.70 -13.09
CA LEU A 40 -28.72 -14.77 -12.38
C LEU A 40 -28.16 -14.39 -11.00
N LEU A 41 -27.55 -15.33 -10.28
CA LEU A 41 -26.88 -15.06 -9.01
C LEU A 41 -25.61 -14.21 -9.21
N LEU A 42 -24.81 -14.49 -10.22
CA LEU A 42 -23.65 -13.68 -10.59
C LEU A 42 -24.08 -12.27 -11.02
N ARG A 43 -25.16 -12.14 -11.79
CA ARG A 43 -25.71 -10.86 -12.26
C ARG A 43 -26.35 -10.05 -11.13
N ASN A 44 -27.03 -10.69 -10.17
CA ASN A 44 -27.61 -10.03 -9.01
C ASN A 44 -26.59 -9.77 -7.89
N GLY A 45 -25.51 -10.56 -7.82
CA GLY A 45 -24.33 -10.30 -7.01
C GLY A 45 -23.49 -9.15 -7.58
N TYR A 46 -23.50 -8.99 -8.90
CA TYR A 46 -23.10 -7.77 -9.62
C TYR A 46 -24.20 -6.69 -9.51
N LYS A 47 -24.60 -6.33 -8.30
CA LYS A 47 -25.02 -4.95 -8.10
C LYS A 47 -23.78 -4.11 -8.37
N ASN A 48 -23.76 -3.47 -9.54
CA ASN A 48 -22.91 -2.33 -9.81
C ASN A 48 -23.18 -1.30 -8.71
N ASN A 49 -22.46 -1.41 -7.60
CA ASN A 49 -22.01 -0.25 -6.89
C ASN A 49 -21.10 0.48 -7.87
N LYS A 50 -21.70 1.22 -8.82
CA LYS A 50 -21.16 2.53 -9.16
C LYS A 50 -21.29 3.36 -7.89
N THR A 51 -20.44 3.06 -6.91
CA THR A 51 -20.00 4.07 -5.98
C THR A 51 -19.29 5.07 -6.85
N ASP A 52 -19.92 6.22 -7.05
CA ASP A 52 -19.20 7.45 -7.36
C ASP A 52 -17.87 7.41 -6.60
N THR A 53 -16.77 7.39 -7.36
CA THR A 53 -15.38 7.42 -6.88
C THR A 53 -15.02 8.76 -6.22
N THR A 54 -16.02 9.53 -5.78
CA THR A 54 -15.88 10.79 -5.04
C THR A 54 -16.43 10.72 -3.63
N LYS A 55 -16.61 9.52 -3.04
CA LYS A 55 -16.59 9.41 -1.58
C LYS A 55 -15.15 9.58 -1.09
N LYS A 56 -14.70 10.84 -0.99
CA LYS A 56 -13.67 11.22 -0.01
C LYS A 56 -14.04 10.53 1.30
N ASN A 57 -13.13 9.72 1.81
CA ASN A 57 -13.34 8.96 3.04
C ASN A 57 -13.31 9.91 4.24
N THR A 58 -14.35 10.73 4.41
CA THR A 58 -14.58 11.50 5.63
C THR A 58 -15.24 10.57 6.63
N GLY A 59 -14.48 9.68 7.28
CA GLY A 59 -15.12 8.84 8.31
C GLY A 59 -14.32 7.74 8.97
N TYR A 60 -13.16 7.29 8.44
CA TYR A 60 -12.36 6.36 9.23
C TYR A 60 -11.60 7.15 10.31
N ASN A 61 -12.11 7.09 11.54
CA ASN A 61 -11.42 7.64 12.70
C ASN A 61 -10.17 6.76 12.92
N TYR A 62 -9.02 7.24 12.48
CA TYR A 62 -7.78 6.48 12.58
C TYR A 62 -7.45 6.26 14.06
N ASP A 63 -7.17 5.01 14.46
CA ASP A 63 -6.69 4.67 15.80
C ASP A 63 -5.26 5.22 16.08
N TYR A 64 -4.72 6.07 15.20
CA TYR A 64 -3.35 6.57 15.25
C TYR A 64 -3.25 8.01 14.80
N ASN A 65 -2.18 8.66 15.25
CA ASN A 65 -1.94 10.07 15.00
C ASN A 65 -0.51 10.33 14.52
N LEU A 66 -0.38 10.99 13.36
CA LEU A 66 0.90 11.44 12.78
C LEU A 66 1.58 12.56 13.59
N ASN A 67 0.91 13.16 14.59
CA ASN A 67 1.41 14.28 15.37
C ASN A 67 2.79 14.04 16.00
N ARG A 68 3.12 12.80 16.41
CA ARG A 68 4.45 12.51 16.95
C ARG A 68 5.55 12.68 15.91
N VAL A 69 5.32 12.20 14.68
CA VAL A 69 6.24 12.37 13.56
C VAL A 69 6.28 13.83 13.07
N MET A 70 5.19 14.58 13.23
CA MET A 70 5.14 16.00 12.81
C MET A 70 5.76 16.96 13.83
N ASN A 71 5.67 16.67 15.14
CA ASN A 71 5.88 17.67 16.20
C ASN A 71 6.92 17.27 17.25
N GLN A 72 7.62 16.14 17.09
CA GLN A 72 8.63 15.70 18.05
C GLN A 72 9.94 15.38 17.37
N ASN A 73 11.01 15.47 18.15
CA ASN A 73 12.32 14.95 17.80
C ASN A 73 12.27 13.43 17.81
N TYR A 74 12.97 12.77 16.89
CA TYR A 74 13.02 11.32 16.84
C TYR A 74 14.27 10.81 16.14
N HIS A 75 14.60 9.56 16.44
CA HIS A 75 15.53 8.78 15.64
C HIS A 75 14.77 8.12 14.49
N PHE A 76 15.38 8.07 13.31
CA PHE A 76 14.81 7.44 12.12
C PHE A 76 15.78 6.50 11.45
N THR A 77 15.20 5.49 10.80
CA THR A 77 15.89 4.66 9.82
C THR A 77 15.03 4.61 8.56
N TYR A 78 15.53 5.17 7.47
CA TYR A 78 14.88 5.15 6.17
C TYR A 78 15.55 4.11 5.28
N THR A 79 14.79 3.14 4.79
CA THR A 79 15.27 2.13 3.84
C THR A 79 14.63 2.40 2.48
N GLU A 80 15.42 2.90 1.54
CA GLU A 80 15.01 3.09 0.14
C GLU A 80 15.47 1.88 -0.68
N LYS A 81 14.56 1.28 -1.45
CA LYS A 81 14.87 0.22 -2.40
C LYS A 81 14.41 0.63 -3.79
N ILE A 82 15.35 0.66 -4.71
CA ILE A 82 15.13 0.91 -6.13
C ILE A 82 15.71 -0.29 -6.88
N ASN A 83 14.86 -1.03 -7.58
CA ASN A 83 15.25 -2.31 -8.18
C ASN A 83 15.90 -3.23 -7.13
N ASP A 84 17.12 -3.69 -7.39
CA ASP A 84 17.90 -4.56 -6.51
C ASP A 84 18.82 -3.78 -5.54
N THR A 85 18.82 -2.45 -5.61
CA THR A 85 19.66 -1.60 -4.76
C THR A 85 18.90 -1.20 -3.50
N THR A 86 19.50 -1.44 -2.34
CA THR A 86 18.99 -0.98 -1.04
C THR A 86 19.94 0.06 -0.47
N THR A 87 19.41 1.23 -0.09
CA THR A 87 20.13 2.28 0.62
C THR A 87 19.43 2.56 1.93
N ILE A 88 20.21 2.62 3.02
CA ILE A 88 19.73 2.91 4.37
C ILE A 88 20.27 4.28 4.79
N TYR A 89 19.39 5.11 5.35
CA TYR A 89 19.72 6.37 5.99
C TYR A 89 19.32 6.27 7.45
N ASP A 90 20.29 6.40 8.35
CA ASP A 90 20.09 6.24 9.79
C ASP A 90 20.53 7.51 10.51
N GLY A 91 19.66 8.09 11.33
CA GLY A 91 19.95 9.38 11.93
C GLY A 91 18.85 9.94 12.81
N ASP A 92 19.00 11.21 13.16
CA ASP A 92 18.11 11.91 14.09
C ASP A 92 17.52 13.17 13.43
N LEU A 93 16.28 13.50 13.81
CA LEU A 93 15.60 14.74 13.46
C LEU A 93 15.32 15.56 14.72
N ILE A 94 15.67 16.84 14.69
CA ILE A 94 15.30 17.86 15.68
C ILE A 94 14.92 19.15 14.95
N ASP A 95 13.74 19.71 15.19
CA ASP A 95 13.33 21.04 14.69
C ASP A 95 13.63 21.29 13.20
N ASN A 96 13.31 20.31 12.32
CA ASN A 96 13.61 20.31 10.86
C ASN A 96 15.10 20.26 10.48
N THR A 97 15.96 19.94 11.44
CA THR A 97 17.37 19.64 11.24
C THR A 97 17.58 18.14 11.32
N MET A 98 18.27 17.56 10.35
CA MET A 98 18.60 16.15 10.32
C MET A 98 20.12 15.96 10.35
N SER A 99 20.58 14.97 11.11
CA SER A 99 21.95 14.45 11.01
C SER A 99 21.85 12.96 10.82
N TYR A 100 22.46 12.44 9.75
CA TYR A 100 22.26 11.06 9.34
C TYR A 100 23.43 10.50 8.57
N ARG A 101 23.48 9.17 8.51
CA ARG A 101 24.47 8.40 7.79
C ARG A 101 23.82 7.62 6.68
N LYS A 102 24.39 7.71 5.48
CA LYS A 102 24.04 6.85 4.34
C LYS A 102 24.87 5.57 4.40
N SER A 103 24.23 4.42 4.18
CA SER A 103 24.90 3.14 4.03
C SER A 103 25.68 3.06 2.71
N GLY A 104 26.82 2.39 2.73
CA GLY A 104 27.66 2.13 1.56
C GLY A 104 28.95 1.42 1.98
N ASN A 105 29.87 1.21 1.03
CA ASN A 105 31.20 0.66 1.34
C ASN A 105 31.92 1.51 2.40
N ILE A 106 31.72 2.83 2.33
CA ILE A 106 32.10 3.78 3.37
C ILE A 106 30.83 4.52 3.76
N SER A 107 30.51 4.55 5.06
CA SER A 107 29.36 5.30 5.55
C SER A 107 29.64 6.80 5.42
N THR A 108 28.72 7.52 4.80
CA THR A 108 28.85 8.96 4.55
C THR A 108 27.91 9.72 5.48
N GLU A 109 28.45 10.72 6.19
CA GLU A 109 27.69 11.58 7.10
C GLU A 109 27.08 12.77 6.35
N TYR A 110 25.83 13.07 6.66
CA TYR A 110 25.05 14.17 6.12
C TYR A 110 24.43 15.00 7.25
N TYR A 111 24.32 16.29 7.01
CA TYR A 111 23.65 17.26 7.86
C TYR A 111 22.72 18.08 6.99
N GLN A 112 21.45 18.18 7.37
CA GLN A 112 20.45 18.92 6.62
C GLN A 112 19.76 19.90 7.56
N ASN A 113 19.70 21.16 7.16
CA ASN A 113 18.92 22.17 7.84
C ASN A 113 17.91 22.74 6.85
N LYS A 114 16.63 22.40 7.02
CA LYS A 114 15.56 22.70 6.06
C LYS A 114 15.89 22.11 4.67
N GLU A 115 16.19 22.97 3.69
CA GLU A 115 16.47 22.58 2.31
C GLU A 115 17.97 22.43 2.03
N ASP A 116 18.83 23.03 2.86
CA ASP A 116 20.27 22.96 2.67
C ASP A 116 20.82 21.64 3.22
N VAL A 117 21.46 20.88 2.34
CA VAL A 117 22.10 19.60 2.67
C VAL A 117 23.61 19.75 2.56
N TYR A 118 24.32 19.18 3.53
CA TYR A 118 25.75 19.17 3.63
C TYR A 118 26.24 17.74 3.80
N VAL A 119 27.38 17.44 3.19
CA VAL A 119 28.08 16.16 3.31
C VAL A 119 29.45 16.38 3.92
N LYS A 120 29.87 15.47 4.80
CA LYS A 120 31.20 15.50 5.39
C LYS A 120 32.21 14.86 4.45
N ASP A 121 33.20 15.63 4.02
CA ASP A 121 34.35 15.12 3.31
C ASP A 121 35.27 14.38 4.29
N LEU A 122 35.51 13.09 4.05
CA LEU A 122 36.27 12.24 4.98
C LEU A 122 37.78 12.49 4.97
N ASN A 123 38.31 13.16 3.92
CA ASN A 123 39.73 13.46 3.82
C ASN A 123 40.10 14.75 4.55
N THR A 124 39.23 15.75 4.43
CA THR A 124 39.43 17.10 4.99
C THR A 124 38.68 17.33 6.30
N LEU A 125 37.71 16.46 6.63
CA LEU A 125 36.78 16.60 7.75
C LEU A 125 35.94 17.88 7.69
N THR A 126 35.80 18.47 6.51
CA THR A 126 34.98 19.66 6.27
C THR A 126 33.61 19.30 5.74
N TRP A 127 32.63 20.19 5.97
CA TRP A 127 31.27 20.05 5.47
C TRP A 127 31.08 20.87 4.21
N GLN A 128 30.58 20.22 3.16
CA GLN A 128 30.36 20.83 1.85
C GLN A 128 28.90 20.73 1.46
N LYS A 129 28.34 21.80 0.89
CA LYS A 129 26.96 21.81 0.42
C LYS A 129 26.80 20.79 -0.73
N THR A 130 25.70 20.06 -0.73
CA THR A 130 25.41 19.01 -1.71
C THR A 130 23.91 18.90 -1.97
N GLU A 131 23.52 18.05 -2.91
CA GLU A 131 22.13 17.65 -3.13
C GLU A 131 21.66 16.63 -2.08
N ASN A 132 20.34 16.50 -1.92
CA ASN A 132 19.79 15.52 -1.01
C ASN A 132 20.07 14.09 -1.53
N PRO A 133 20.79 13.25 -0.78
CA PRO A 133 21.13 11.91 -1.24
C PRO A 133 19.94 10.95 -1.24
N ILE A 134 18.79 11.32 -0.65
CA ILE A 134 17.54 10.55 -0.66
C ILE A 134 16.79 10.90 -1.94
N SER A 135 16.68 9.93 -2.86
CA SER A 135 16.16 10.13 -4.22
C SER A 135 14.78 10.81 -4.25
N PHE A 136 13.93 10.47 -3.28
CA PHE A 136 12.58 11.03 -3.16
C PHE A 136 12.33 11.63 -1.78
N SER A 137 13.24 12.52 -1.36
CA SER A 137 13.21 13.21 -0.07
C SER A 137 11.88 13.89 0.28
N LYS A 138 11.08 14.34 -0.70
CA LYS A 138 9.73 14.89 -0.45
C LYS A 138 8.80 13.88 0.26
N LEU A 139 9.00 12.58 0.06
CA LEU A 139 8.23 11.51 0.70
C LEU A 139 8.65 11.24 2.14
N THR A 140 9.77 11.79 2.62
CA THR A 140 10.15 11.72 4.04
C THR A 140 9.49 12.84 4.85
N ASN A 141 8.89 13.84 4.19
CA ASN A 141 8.22 14.94 4.84
C ASN A 141 6.88 14.48 5.46
N PRO A 142 6.66 14.65 6.78
CA PRO A 142 5.44 14.21 7.45
C PRO A 142 4.15 14.85 6.92
N THR A 143 4.22 16.10 6.43
CA THR A 143 3.07 16.80 5.85
C THR A 143 2.67 16.19 4.51
N THR A 144 3.66 15.88 3.66
CA THR A 144 3.43 15.16 2.39
C THR A 144 2.80 13.80 2.66
N LEU A 145 3.34 13.03 3.61
CA LEU A 145 2.81 11.72 3.99
C LEU A 145 1.37 11.81 4.51
N LYS A 146 1.08 12.79 5.37
CA LYS A 146 -0.28 13.03 5.87
C LYS A 146 -1.24 13.34 4.72
N HIS A 147 -0.84 14.17 3.76
CA HIS A 147 -1.67 14.50 2.61
C HIS A 147 -1.97 13.26 1.74
N LEU A 148 -0.95 12.46 1.44
CA LEU A 148 -1.13 11.20 0.69
C LEU A 148 -2.08 10.25 1.42
N ILE A 149 -1.83 9.98 2.70
CA ILE A 149 -2.66 9.06 3.51
C ILE A 149 -4.09 9.55 3.61
N THR A 150 -4.32 10.84 3.87
CA THR A 150 -5.69 11.38 4.03
C THR A 150 -6.50 11.42 2.74
N ARG A 151 -5.82 11.48 1.57
CA ARG A 151 -6.47 11.47 0.25
C ARG A 151 -6.54 10.08 -0.39
N SER A 152 -5.87 9.09 0.19
CA SER A 152 -5.88 7.70 -0.26
C SER A 152 -7.17 6.95 0.11
N ASN A 153 -7.39 5.80 -0.52
CA ASN A 153 -8.47 4.89 -0.20
C ASN A 153 -8.01 3.91 0.88
N TYR A 154 -8.73 3.85 2.00
CA TYR A 154 -8.47 2.84 3.02
C TYR A 154 -8.83 1.45 2.46
N PHE A 155 -7.89 0.51 2.55
CA PHE A 155 -8.05 -0.83 2.01
C PHE A 155 -8.27 -1.87 3.12
N SER A 156 -7.37 -1.92 4.11
CA SER A 156 -7.43 -2.96 5.15
C SER A 156 -6.71 -2.60 6.44
N LYS A 157 -6.98 -3.38 7.48
CA LYS A 157 -6.28 -3.37 8.77
C LYS A 157 -5.87 -4.78 9.14
N ILE A 158 -4.63 -4.93 9.62
CA ILE A 158 -4.07 -6.19 10.09
C ILE A 158 -3.62 -6.02 11.54
N ASP A 159 -4.13 -6.87 12.43
CA ASP A 159 -3.63 -7.02 13.80
C ASP A 159 -2.69 -8.23 13.84
N TYR A 160 -1.38 -8.00 14.00
CA TYR A 160 -0.39 -9.09 13.97
C TYR A 160 -0.40 -9.88 15.29
N ILE A 161 -0.85 -11.14 15.22
CA ILE A 161 -0.91 -12.07 16.35
C ILE A 161 0.45 -12.18 17.04
N GLY A 162 0.47 -12.11 18.37
CA GLY A 162 1.69 -12.21 19.17
C GLY A 162 2.56 -10.95 19.19
N THR A 163 2.14 -9.85 18.53
CA THR A 163 2.84 -8.58 18.56
C THR A 163 1.98 -7.45 19.15
N THR A 164 2.59 -6.30 19.40
CA THR A 164 1.90 -5.05 19.74
C THR A 164 1.63 -4.18 18.51
N THR A 165 1.84 -4.71 17.29
CA THR A 165 1.80 -3.93 16.06
C THR A 165 0.49 -4.12 15.31
N LYS A 166 -0.10 -3.01 14.85
CA LYS A 166 -1.21 -2.98 13.90
C LYS A 166 -0.74 -2.34 12.60
N ALA A 167 -1.23 -2.80 11.46
CA ALA A 167 -0.98 -2.19 10.16
C ALA A 167 -2.29 -1.71 9.53
N PHE A 168 -2.24 -0.53 8.91
CA PHE A 168 -3.32 0.07 8.13
C PHE A 168 -2.82 0.27 6.71
N THR A 169 -3.48 -0.36 5.74
CA THR A 169 -3.10 -0.31 4.33
C THR A 169 -4.02 0.64 3.57
N TYR A 170 -3.42 1.45 2.72
CA TYR A 170 -4.05 2.43 1.87
C TYR A 170 -3.64 2.23 0.43
N GLN A 171 -4.60 2.37 -0.47
CA GLN A 171 -4.41 2.38 -1.92
C GLN A 171 -4.43 3.82 -2.42
N LEU A 172 -3.46 4.18 -3.25
CA LEU A 172 -3.31 5.52 -3.78
C LEU A 172 -3.01 5.48 -5.27
N SER A 173 -3.69 6.33 -6.03
CA SER A 173 -3.43 6.40 -7.46
C SER A 173 -2.12 7.13 -7.73
N SER A 174 -1.43 6.75 -8.80
CA SER A 174 -0.21 7.43 -9.23
C SER A 174 -0.47 8.91 -9.57
N SER A 175 -1.69 9.25 -10.02
CA SER A 175 -2.13 10.63 -10.25
C SER A 175 -2.12 11.48 -8.97
N LEU A 176 -2.57 10.92 -7.83
CA LEU A 176 -2.53 11.59 -6.53
C LEU A 176 -1.09 11.84 -6.06
N ILE A 177 -0.21 10.86 -6.28
CA ILE A 177 1.21 10.98 -5.95
C ILE A 177 1.84 12.11 -6.77
N TYR A 178 1.61 12.11 -8.08
CA TYR A 178 2.10 13.15 -8.98
C TYR A 178 1.65 14.53 -8.51
N GLU A 179 0.34 14.74 -8.35
CA GLU A 179 -0.24 16.01 -7.88
C GLU A 179 0.37 16.47 -6.56
N THR A 180 0.59 15.54 -5.62
CA THR A 180 1.16 15.86 -4.31
C THR A 180 2.62 16.26 -4.38
N LEU A 181 3.41 15.65 -5.27
CA LEU A 181 4.85 15.89 -5.38
C LEU A 181 5.21 17.06 -6.27
N THR A 182 4.42 17.34 -7.31
CA THR A 182 4.68 18.38 -8.31
C THR A 182 3.78 19.60 -8.16
N GLY A 183 2.59 19.44 -7.56
CA GLY A 183 1.54 20.46 -7.57
C GLY A 183 0.73 20.50 -8.87
N GLU A 184 1.02 19.62 -9.84
CA GLU A 184 0.38 19.60 -11.15
C GLU A 184 -0.60 18.44 -11.27
N THR A 185 -1.74 18.66 -11.91
CA THR A 185 -2.69 17.58 -12.18
C THR A 185 -2.32 16.87 -13.48
N LYS A 186 -2.07 15.57 -13.38
CA LYS A 186 -1.85 14.68 -14.52
C LYS A 186 -2.55 13.35 -14.26
N GLU A 187 -3.33 12.90 -15.23
CA GLU A 187 -3.93 11.57 -15.18
C GLU A 187 -2.89 10.53 -15.59
N LEU A 188 -2.66 9.58 -14.69
CA LEU A 188 -1.78 8.43 -14.87
C LEU A 188 -2.64 7.17 -14.74
N ASP A 189 -2.77 6.46 -15.85
CA ASP A 189 -3.53 5.20 -15.94
C ASP A 189 -2.62 4.02 -15.56
N THR A 190 -2.47 3.81 -14.26
CA THR A 190 -1.67 2.76 -13.66
C THR A 190 -2.45 2.07 -12.54
N PRO A 191 -2.10 0.82 -12.17
CA PRO A 191 -2.62 0.22 -10.96
C PRO A 191 -2.27 1.07 -9.73
N ASP A 192 -3.08 0.98 -8.68
CA ASP A 192 -2.85 1.70 -7.43
C ASP A 192 -1.52 1.30 -6.78
N ASP A 193 -0.84 2.28 -6.22
CA ASP A 193 0.29 2.13 -5.31
C ASP A 193 -0.23 1.91 -3.87
N GLU A 194 0.66 1.57 -2.93
CA GLU A 194 0.28 1.27 -1.54
C GLU A 194 1.07 2.07 -0.50
N ILE A 195 0.38 2.50 0.56
CA ILE A 195 0.98 2.98 1.81
C ILE A 195 0.50 2.10 2.96
N ILE A 196 1.42 1.61 3.78
CA ILE A 196 1.14 0.82 4.97
C ILE A 196 1.65 1.57 6.20
N VAL A 197 0.73 2.01 7.06
CA VAL A 197 1.05 2.64 8.35
C VAL A 197 1.05 1.59 9.44
N LYS A 198 2.21 1.35 10.06
CA LYS A 198 2.37 0.43 11.18
C LYS A 198 2.47 1.21 12.49
N ILE A 199 1.69 0.80 13.48
CA ILE A 199 1.58 1.47 14.78
C ILE A 199 1.78 0.48 15.92
N GLU A 200 2.20 0.99 17.07
CA GLU A 200 2.22 0.26 18.33
C GLU A 200 0.85 0.27 19.04
N LYS A 201 0.69 -0.56 20.07
CA LYS A 201 -0.54 -0.65 20.90
C LYS A 201 -0.97 0.69 21.50
N ASN A 202 -0.02 1.58 21.80
CA ASN A 202 -0.28 2.92 22.36
C ASN A 202 -0.71 3.94 21.29
N GLY A 203 -0.87 3.53 20.02
CA GLY A 203 -1.23 4.42 18.91
C GLY A 203 -0.06 5.18 18.29
N ALA A 204 1.17 4.98 18.79
CA ALA A 204 2.37 5.60 18.25
C ALA A 204 2.74 4.96 16.91
N ILE A 205 3.13 5.79 15.94
CA ILE A 205 3.61 5.32 14.65
C ILE A 205 4.97 4.69 14.84
N LYS A 206 5.09 3.44 14.35
CA LYS A 206 6.33 2.69 14.32
C LYS A 206 7.02 2.85 12.98
N SER A 207 6.26 2.70 11.89
CA SER A 207 6.79 2.89 10.55
C SER A 207 5.71 3.23 9.52
N ILE A 208 6.13 3.84 8.42
CA ILE A 208 5.31 4.05 7.22
C ILE A 208 6.07 3.40 6.06
N GLU A 209 5.42 2.47 5.38
CA GLU A 209 5.98 1.77 4.22
C GLU A 209 5.24 2.23 2.98
N LEU A 210 5.97 2.65 1.96
CA LEU A 210 5.43 3.07 0.68
C LEU A 210 5.91 2.08 -0.38
N ASN A 211 4.99 1.50 -1.14
CA ASN A 211 5.28 0.77 -2.36
C ASN A 211 4.70 1.58 -3.52
N LEU A 212 5.58 2.33 -4.20
CA LEU A 212 5.21 3.28 -5.26
C LEU A 212 5.70 2.82 -6.64
N THR A 213 5.77 1.51 -6.81
CA THR A 213 6.33 0.89 -8.01
C THR A 213 5.58 1.32 -9.27
N ASN A 214 4.26 1.39 -9.23
CA ASN A 214 3.44 1.72 -10.40
C ASN A 214 3.64 3.20 -10.79
N TYR A 215 3.65 4.11 -9.80
CA TYR A 215 3.96 5.52 -10.03
C TYR A 215 5.33 5.71 -10.68
N TYR A 216 6.39 5.13 -10.12
CA TYR A 216 7.73 5.34 -10.66
C TYR A 216 7.97 4.65 -12.00
N GLN A 217 7.37 3.48 -12.23
CA GLN A 217 7.36 2.84 -13.55
C GLN A 217 6.74 3.73 -14.62
N SER A 218 5.67 4.48 -14.27
CA SER A 218 5.01 5.39 -15.20
C SER A 218 5.89 6.58 -15.63
N LEU A 219 6.86 6.97 -14.79
CA LEU A 219 7.78 8.07 -15.05
C LEU A 219 9.09 7.61 -15.69
N ASN A 220 9.59 6.45 -15.26
CA ASN A 220 10.80 5.85 -15.78
C ASN A 220 10.63 4.31 -15.88
N PRO A 221 10.47 3.77 -17.10
CA PRO A 221 10.34 2.32 -17.32
C PRO A 221 11.51 1.47 -16.84
N GLU A 222 12.69 2.05 -16.58
CA GLU A 222 13.84 1.32 -16.04
C GLU A 222 13.69 0.98 -14.55
N ILE A 223 12.79 1.66 -13.83
CA ILE A 223 12.47 1.35 -12.45
C ILE A 223 11.50 0.17 -12.45
N LYS A 224 11.97 -1.02 -12.10
CA LYS A 224 11.17 -2.25 -11.97
C LYS A 224 10.49 -2.35 -10.62
N SER A 225 11.07 -1.76 -9.58
CA SER A 225 10.48 -1.73 -8.24
C SER A 225 10.94 -0.49 -7.47
N TYR A 226 10.01 0.05 -6.67
CA TYR A 226 10.31 1.11 -5.73
C TYR A 226 9.60 0.87 -4.39
N SER A 227 10.37 0.90 -3.29
CA SER A 227 9.80 0.96 -1.96
C SER A 227 10.60 1.85 -1.02
N LEU A 228 9.90 2.49 -0.09
CA LEU A 228 10.48 3.34 0.94
C LEU A 228 9.88 2.96 2.29
N LEU A 229 10.71 2.49 3.21
CA LEU A 229 10.32 2.22 4.59
C LEU A 229 10.88 3.32 5.49
N LEU A 230 9.98 4.05 6.14
CA LEU A 230 10.29 5.08 7.12
C LEU A 230 10.01 4.53 8.52
N ALA A 231 11.07 4.16 9.26
CA ALA A 231 10.94 3.68 10.64
C ALA A 231 11.32 4.79 11.62
N TYR A 232 10.59 4.87 12.74
CA TYR A 232 10.75 5.92 13.74
C TYR A 232 10.91 5.32 15.14
N SER A 233 11.73 5.94 15.98
CA SER A 233 11.94 5.55 17.37
C SER A 233 12.43 6.73 18.21
N LYS A 234 12.59 6.53 19.53
CA LYS A 234 13.14 7.54 20.47
C LYS A 234 12.44 8.91 20.40
N PHE A 235 11.12 8.90 20.22
CA PHE A 235 10.31 10.11 20.17
C PHE A 235 10.48 10.96 21.44
N GLY A 236 10.83 12.24 21.26
CA GLY A 236 11.06 13.21 22.34
C GLY A 236 12.31 12.96 23.18
N GLN A 237 13.17 12.01 22.79
CA GLN A 237 14.37 11.62 23.54
C GLN A 237 15.67 12.13 22.91
N ILE A 238 15.61 12.74 21.72
CA ILE A 238 16.78 13.34 21.08
C ILE A 238 16.90 14.78 21.56
N GLU A 239 17.99 15.06 22.29
CA GLU A 239 18.21 16.35 22.97
C GLU A 239 18.88 17.38 22.06
N GLU A 240 19.88 16.96 21.28
CA GLU A 240 20.65 17.87 20.42
C GLU A 240 21.21 17.20 19.17
N ILE A 241 21.40 18.00 18.12
CA ILE A 241 22.21 17.68 16.94
C ILE A 241 23.27 18.77 16.86
N ALA A 242 24.55 18.37 16.93
CA ALA A 242 25.65 19.30 16.76
C ALA A 242 25.57 19.97 15.38
N ASN A 243 25.57 21.30 15.34
CA ASN A 243 25.66 22.05 14.10
C ASN A 243 27.12 22.07 13.62
N PRO A 244 27.46 21.40 12.51
CA PRO A 244 28.85 21.25 12.12
C PRO A 244 29.32 22.32 11.11
N ILE A 245 28.42 23.24 10.72
CA ILE A 245 28.67 24.31 9.74
C ILE A 245 28.68 25.70 10.39
N SER A 246 28.60 25.78 11.72
CA SER A 246 28.71 27.04 12.49
C SER A 246 30.15 27.51 12.61
#